data_AF-A0A4R8PY35-F1
#
_entry.id   AF-A0A4R8PY35-F1
#
_cell.length_a   1.000
_cell.length_b   1.000
_cell.length_c   1.000
_cell.angle_alpha   90.00
_cell.angle_beta   90.00
_cell.angle_gamma   90.00
#
_symmetry.space_group_name_H-M   'P 1'
#
loop_
_entity.id
_entity.type
_entity.pdbx_description
1 polymer ?
#
loop_
_entity_poly.entity_id
_entity_poly.type
_entity_poly.pdbx_seq_one_letter_code
_entity_poly.pdbx_strand_id
1 'polypeptide(L)'
;MAVVCKTCQDPLVIAIDPESDAILTRYVNEGGLQDGLDILPNITEEAYLAANPDARPARAYHLMCSEGDLHGIVELLHDADEELAGDTVKLGQLIRYQDPLAAGKSALHIAIQESQEEVVWLLLWIASSLPTNAFPPSARRAAETLQIVRLTDDNAQDIRALRTGTGQTAEDLARGMALRWTTLINSGILRL
;
A
#
# COMPACT_ATOMS: atom_id res chain seq x y z
N MET A 1 42.79 11.07 0.13
CA MET A 1 43.16 10.70 -1.25
C MET A 1 41.85 10.42 -1.98
N ALA A 2 41.53 11.20 -3.02
CA ALA A 2 40.29 10.99 -3.78
C ALA A 2 40.39 9.67 -4.56
N VAL A 3 39.36 8.83 -4.45
CA VAL A 3 39.26 7.61 -5.26
C VAL A 3 38.83 8.04 -6.67
N VAL A 4 39.60 7.66 -7.68
CA VAL A 4 39.34 7.98 -9.09
C VAL A 4 39.01 6.72 -9.87
N CYS A 5 38.16 6.83 -10.88
CA CYS A 5 37.86 5.74 -11.80
C CYS A 5 39.13 5.37 -12.58
N LYS A 6 39.54 4.09 -12.54
CA LYS A 6 40.77 3.63 -13.23
C LYS A 6 40.69 3.69 -14.76
N THR A 7 39.50 3.87 -15.33
CA THR A 7 39.25 3.83 -16.78
C THR A 7 39.17 5.23 -17.40
N CYS A 8 38.39 6.15 -16.81
CA CYS A 8 38.21 7.51 -17.34
C CYS A 8 38.93 8.58 -16.52
N GLN A 9 39.58 8.22 -15.42
CA GLN A 9 40.26 9.13 -14.48
C GLN A 9 39.36 10.18 -13.81
N ASP A 10 38.05 10.12 -14.04
CA ASP A 10 37.10 10.98 -13.34
C ASP A 10 37.09 10.67 -11.84
N PRO A 11 36.99 11.71 -10.99
CA PRO A 11 36.82 11.54 -9.57
C PRO A 11 35.51 10.81 -9.28
N LEU A 12 35.56 9.76 -8.46
CA LEU A 12 34.36 9.14 -7.91
C LEU A 12 33.84 10.07 -6.80
N VAL A 13 33.16 11.13 -7.22
CA VAL A 13 32.51 12.07 -6.32
C VAL A 13 31.19 11.44 -5.89
N ILE A 14 31.14 10.93 -4.65
CA ILE A 14 29.87 10.76 -3.95
C ILE A 14 29.50 12.16 -3.48
N ALA A 15 28.65 12.86 -4.22
CA ALA A 15 28.09 14.12 -3.77
C ALA A 15 27.08 13.80 -2.66
N ILE A 16 27.56 13.78 -1.42
CA ILE A 16 26.69 13.74 -0.25
C ILE A 16 26.28 15.20 -0.03
N ASP A 17 25.06 15.55 -0.44
CA ASP A 17 24.47 16.83 -0.06
C ASP A 17 24.06 16.71 1.42
N PRO A 18 24.68 17.44 2.36
CA PRO A 18 24.43 17.28 3.78
C PRO A 18 23.00 17.64 4.21
N GLU A 19 22.20 18.26 3.32
CA GLU A 19 20.78 18.55 3.55
C GLU A 19 19.82 17.62 2.78
N SER A 20 20.33 16.67 1.97
CA SER A 20 19.48 15.73 1.26
C SER A 20 19.38 14.40 2.00
N ASP A 21 18.16 14.03 2.39
CA ASP A 21 17.80 12.68 2.81
C ASP A 21 17.73 11.74 1.58
N ALA A 22 18.66 11.84 0.63
CA ALA A 22 18.63 11.08 -0.61
C ALA A 22 19.97 10.38 -0.86
N ILE A 23 19.93 9.14 -1.33
CA ILE A 23 21.11 8.40 -1.78
C ILE A 23 21.02 8.29 -3.29
N LEU A 24 21.64 9.22 -4.00
CA LEU A 24 21.57 9.28 -5.46
C LEU A 24 22.62 8.36 -6.11
N THR A 25 22.20 7.55 -7.07
CA THR A 25 23.07 6.65 -7.83
C THR A 25 22.77 6.70 -9.33
N ARG A 26 23.73 6.18 -10.10
CA ARG A 26 23.58 5.93 -11.53
C ARG A 26 23.24 4.46 -11.73
N TYR A 27 22.07 4.19 -12.28
CA TYR A 27 21.53 2.86 -12.48
C TYR A 27 21.48 2.51 -13.96
N VAL A 28 21.85 1.29 -14.32
CA VAL A 28 21.78 0.77 -15.70
C VAL A 28 20.79 -0.37 -15.72
N ASN A 29 19.74 -0.24 -16.54
CA ASN A 29 18.73 -1.28 -16.75
C ASN A 29 18.52 -1.54 -18.25
N GLU A 30 17.56 -2.40 -18.57
CA GLU A 30 17.20 -2.77 -19.95
C GLU A 30 16.73 -1.57 -20.80
N GLY A 31 16.27 -0.49 -20.15
CA GLY A 31 15.87 0.77 -20.77
C GLY A 31 17.01 1.80 -20.91
N GLY A 32 18.22 1.49 -20.43
CA GLY A 32 19.40 2.35 -20.56
C GLY A 32 19.91 2.91 -19.23
N LEU A 33 20.51 4.10 -19.29
CA LEU A 33 21.11 4.78 -18.14
C LEU A 33 20.10 5.69 -17.45
N GLN A 34 19.87 5.45 -16.16
CA GLN A 34 19.14 6.35 -15.27
C GLN A 34 20.13 7.03 -14.32
N ASP A 35 20.33 8.34 -14.50
CA ASP A 35 21.20 9.13 -13.62
C ASP A 35 20.37 9.76 -12.49
N GLY A 36 20.93 9.79 -11.27
CA GLY A 36 20.26 10.40 -10.12
C GLY A 36 19.08 9.61 -9.55
N LEU A 37 19.07 8.28 -9.67
CA LEU A 37 18.10 7.43 -8.97
C LEU A 37 18.32 7.53 -7.46
N ASP A 38 17.33 7.99 -6.72
CA ASP A 38 17.35 7.93 -5.25
C ASP A 38 17.01 6.50 -4.79
N ILE A 39 17.97 5.85 -4.13
CA ILE A 39 17.84 4.50 -3.59
C ILE A 39 17.63 4.46 -2.08
N LEU A 40 17.60 5.61 -1.39
CA LEU A 40 17.35 5.62 0.06
C LEU A 40 16.02 4.93 0.42
N PRO A 41 14.90 5.16 -0.29
CA PRO A 41 13.65 4.47 0.02
C PRO A 41 13.78 2.96 -0.04
N ASN A 42 14.42 2.42 -1.09
CA ASN A 42 14.64 0.98 -1.25
C ASN A 42 15.54 0.40 -0.15
N ILE A 43 16.63 1.08 0.20
CA ILE A 43 17.53 0.63 1.27
C ILE A 43 16.81 0.63 2.61
N THR A 44 16.02 1.66 2.88
CA THR A 44 15.24 1.80 4.13
C THR A 44 14.22 0.67 4.24
N GLU A 45 13.52 0.37 3.15
CA GLU A 45 12.60 -0.76 3.04
C GLU A 45 13.28 -2.10 3.32
N GLU A 46 14.38 -2.41 2.64
CA GLU A 46 15.09 -3.67 2.82
C GLU A 46 15.64 -3.83 4.24
N ALA A 47 16.19 -2.74 4.82
CA ALA A 47 16.66 -2.74 6.19
C ALA A 47 15.51 -3.00 7.19
N TYR A 48 14.33 -2.40 6.96
CA TYR A 48 13.16 -2.63 7.79
C TYR A 48 12.65 -4.07 7.68
N LEU A 49 12.58 -4.63 6.47
CA LEU A 49 12.12 -6.01 6.24
C LEU A 49 13.11 -7.05 6.76
N ALA A 50 14.42 -6.77 6.73
CA ALA A 50 15.42 -7.61 7.37
C ALA A 50 15.22 -7.70 8.90
N ALA A 51 14.78 -6.60 9.52
CA ALA A 51 14.46 -6.54 10.95
C ALA A 51 13.05 -7.05 11.28
N ASN A 52 12.11 -6.98 10.34
CA ASN A 52 10.69 -7.34 10.50
C ASN A 52 10.21 -8.23 9.34
N PRO A 53 10.65 -9.50 9.26
CA PRO A 53 10.30 -10.38 8.14
C PRO A 53 8.79 -10.58 7.96
N ASP A 54 8.05 -10.64 9.06
CA ASP A 54 6.59 -10.85 9.06
C ASP A 54 5.81 -9.68 8.44
N ALA A 55 6.43 -8.51 8.26
CA ALA A 55 5.81 -7.38 7.58
C ALA A 55 5.81 -7.54 6.04
N ARG A 56 6.59 -8.46 5.49
CA ARG A 56 6.76 -8.61 4.03
C ARG A 56 5.44 -8.88 3.30
N PRO A 57 4.56 -9.80 3.75
CA PRO A 57 3.26 -10.01 3.08
C PRO A 57 2.39 -8.76 3.08
N ALA A 58 2.32 -8.05 4.21
CA ALA A 58 1.53 -6.82 4.32
C ALA A 58 2.06 -5.69 3.42
N ARG A 59 3.38 -5.61 3.22
CA ARG A 59 3.99 -4.63 2.30
C ARG A 59 3.79 -4.99 0.83
N ALA A 60 3.92 -6.27 0.47
CA ALA A 60 3.55 -6.73 -0.87
C ALA A 60 2.08 -6.45 -1.18
N TYR A 61 1.19 -6.72 -0.22
CA TYR A 61 -0.23 -6.39 -0.29
C TYR A 61 -0.49 -4.89 -0.53
N HIS A 62 0.21 -4.01 0.20
CA HIS A 62 0.12 -2.56 -0.01
C HIS A 62 0.60 -2.13 -1.40
N LEU A 63 1.68 -2.73 -1.92
CA LEU A 63 2.18 -2.44 -3.27
C LEU A 63 1.13 -2.82 -4.33
N MET A 64 0.56 -4.02 -4.27
CA MET A 64 -0.50 -4.43 -5.20
C MET A 64 -1.73 -3.52 -5.10
N CYS A 65 -2.10 -3.09 -3.88
CA CYS A 65 -3.16 -2.11 -3.67
C CYS A 65 -2.87 -0.75 -4.32
N SER A 66 -1.59 -0.35 -4.36
CA SER A 66 -1.14 0.89 -5.00
C SER A 66 -1.19 0.79 -6.53
N GLU A 67 -0.88 -0.38 -7.09
CA GLU A 67 -0.82 -0.64 -8.53
C GLU A 67 -2.20 -0.97 -9.13
N GLY A 68 -3.17 -1.35 -8.29
CA GLY A 68 -4.50 -1.75 -8.74
C GLY A 68 -4.59 -3.23 -9.12
N ASP A 69 -3.63 -4.06 -8.72
CA ASP A 69 -3.61 -5.49 -9.06
C ASP A 69 -4.58 -6.28 -8.18
N LEU A 70 -5.86 -6.31 -8.58
CA LEU A 70 -6.90 -7.06 -7.89
C LEU A 70 -6.62 -8.56 -7.82
N HIS A 71 -6.01 -9.13 -8.86
CA HIS A 71 -5.77 -10.57 -8.90
C HIS A 71 -4.69 -10.95 -7.92
N GLY A 72 -3.54 -10.25 -7.96
CA GLY A 72 -2.46 -10.45 -7.01
C GLY A 72 -2.90 -10.23 -5.56
N ILE A 73 -3.76 -9.24 -5.30
CA ILE A 73 -4.34 -9.01 -3.97
C ILE A 73 -5.10 -10.25 -3.49
N VAL A 74 -6.00 -10.80 -4.31
CA VAL A 74 -6.82 -11.95 -3.91
C VAL A 74 -5.99 -13.21 -3.74
N GLU A 75 -5.04 -13.45 -4.64
CA GLU A 75 -4.11 -14.57 -4.55
C GLU A 75 -3.29 -14.51 -3.26
N LEU A 76 -2.69 -13.35 -2.95
CA LEU A 76 -1.93 -13.17 -1.71
C LEU A 76 -2.78 -13.39 -0.46
N LEU A 77 -4.02 -12.89 -0.44
CA LEU A 77 -4.91 -13.08 0.71
C LEU A 77 -5.36 -14.53 0.87
N HIS A 78 -5.54 -15.27 -0.23
CA HIS A 78 -5.86 -16.69 -0.19
C HIS A 78 -4.68 -17.50 0.34
N ASP A 79 -3.47 -17.27 -0.17
CA ASP A 79 -2.26 -17.93 0.30
C ASP A 79 -1.99 -17.63 1.79
N ALA A 80 -2.23 -16.39 2.22
CA ALA A 80 -2.14 -15.99 3.62
C ALA A 80 -3.20 -16.70 4.49
N ASP A 81 -4.45 -16.83 4.03
CA ASP A 81 -5.50 -17.56 4.76
C ASP A 81 -5.16 -19.04 4.93
N GLU A 82 -4.61 -19.67 3.87
CA GLU A 82 -4.12 -21.05 3.93
C GLU A 82 -2.95 -21.23 4.91
N GLU A 83 -1.94 -20.35 4.84
CA GLU A 83 -0.78 -20.38 5.74
C GLU A 83 -1.19 -20.15 7.22
N LEU A 84 -2.19 -19.30 7.44
CA LEU A 84 -2.77 -19.01 8.74
C LEU A 84 -3.78 -20.07 9.21
N ALA A 85 -4.02 -21.12 8.42
CA ALA A 85 -5.00 -22.17 8.70
C ALA A 85 -6.41 -21.63 9.02
N GLY A 86 -6.82 -20.56 8.33
CA GLY A 86 -8.11 -19.90 8.53
C GLY A 86 -8.21 -19.01 9.78
N ASP A 87 -7.09 -18.59 10.38
CA ASP A 87 -7.08 -17.62 11.49
C ASP A 87 -7.47 -16.22 11.00
N THR A 88 -8.79 -15.96 11.00
CA THR A 88 -9.40 -14.71 10.52
C THR A 88 -8.92 -13.46 11.28
N VAL A 89 -8.47 -13.61 12.53
CA VAL A 89 -7.95 -12.48 13.33
C VAL A 89 -6.60 -12.04 12.76
N LYS A 90 -5.70 -12.98 12.48
CA LYS A 90 -4.38 -12.66 11.88
C LYS A 90 -4.51 -12.20 10.44
N LEU A 91 -5.42 -12.78 9.67
CA LEU A 91 -5.72 -12.31 8.31
C LEU A 91 -6.24 -10.86 8.35
N GLY A 92 -7.14 -10.56 9.29
CA GLY A 92 -7.62 -9.20 9.54
C GLY A 92 -6.50 -8.23 9.93
N GLN A 93 -5.49 -8.67 10.69
CA GLN A 93 -4.31 -7.85 11.02
C GLN A 93 -3.46 -7.53 9.78
N LEU A 94 -3.29 -8.48 8.84
CA LEU A 94 -2.59 -8.24 7.58
C LEU A 94 -3.34 -7.21 6.73
N ILE A 95 -4.66 -7.38 6.55
CA ILE A 95 -5.50 -6.48 5.74
C ILE A 95 -5.55 -5.05 6.32
N ARG A 96 -5.55 -4.93 7.65
CA ARG A 96 -5.61 -3.64 8.37
C ARG A 96 -4.23 -3.11 8.75
N TYR A 97 -3.15 -3.72 8.26
CA TYR A 97 -1.78 -3.29 8.54
C TYR A 97 -1.59 -1.80 8.22
N GLN A 98 -0.84 -1.11 9.07
CA GLN A 98 -0.48 0.29 8.89
C GLN A 98 1.02 0.40 8.74
N ASP A 99 1.49 0.81 7.56
CA ASP A 99 2.90 0.77 7.22
C ASP A 99 3.65 1.94 7.88
N PRO A 100 4.60 1.68 8.80
CA PRO A 100 5.38 2.74 9.44
C PRO A 100 6.27 3.50 8.45
N LEU A 101 6.69 2.88 7.35
CA LEU A 101 7.48 3.54 6.31
C LEU A 101 6.61 4.44 5.42
N ALA A 102 5.29 4.22 5.39
CA ALA A 102 4.32 5.04 4.68
C ALA A 102 3.52 5.95 5.63
N ALA A 103 4.13 6.42 6.72
CA ALA A 103 3.50 7.30 7.71
C ALA A 103 2.19 6.74 8.30
N GLY A 104 2.16 5.43 8.58
CA GLY A 104 1.01 4.74 9.17
C GLY A 104 -0.19 4.58 8.22
N LYS A 105 0.00 4.73 6.91
CA LYS A 105 -1.07 4.47 5.93
C LYS A 105 -1.42 2.99 5.92
N SER A 106 -2.72 2.70 5.85
CA SER A 106 -3.24 1.38 5.50
C SER A 106 -3.46 1.26 3.99
N ALA A 107 -3.72 0.05 3.51
CA ALA A 107 -4.08 -0.23 2.11
C ALA A 107 -5.20 0.70 1.58
N LEU A 108 -6.20 1.02 2.41
CA LEU A 108 -7.29 1.92 1.99
C LEU A 108 -6.81 3.35 1.74
N HIS A 109 -5.88 3.86 2.55
CA HIS A 109 -5.29 5.18 2.33
C HIS A 109 -4.46 5.19 1.05
N ILE A 110 -3.69 4.13 0.80
CA ILE A 110 -2.85 3.98 -0.39
C ILE A 110 -3.71 3.90 -1.65
N ALA A 111 -4.74 3.06 -1.67
CA ALA A 111 -5.65 2.94 -2.81
C ALA A 111 -6.36 4.27 -3.12
N ILE A 112 -6.70 5.07 -2.09
CA ILE A 112 -7.26 6.42 -2.30
C ILE A 112 -6.25 7.35 -2.96
N GLN A 113 -5.01 7.33 -2.49
CA GLN A 113 -3.93 8.20 -2.98
C GLN A 113 -3.53 7.86 -4.42
N GLU A 114 -3.30 6.58 -4.70
CA GLU A 114 -2.97 6.08 -6.05
C GLU A 114 -4.21 5.94 -6.93
N SER A 115 -5.35 6.26 -6.35
CA SER A 115 -6.60 6.46 -7.03
C SER A 115 -7.22 5.20 -7.65
N GLN A 116 -7.00 4.06 -7.00
CA GLN A 116 -7.43 2.73 -7.41
C GLN A 116 -8.85 2.45 -6.91
N GLU A 117 -9.87 2.89 -7.65
CA GLU A 117 -11.28 2.80 -7.21
C GLU A 117 -11.76 1.36 -7.00
N GLU A 118 -11.36 0.42 -7.87
CA GLU A 118 -11.77 -0.98 -7.72
C GLU A 118 -11.16 -1.60 -6.45
N VAL A 119 -9.90 -1.26 -6.14
CA VAL A 119 -9.25 -1.67 -4.88
C VAL A 119 -9.93 -1.04 -3.68
N VAL A 120 -10.34 0.24 -3.74
CA VAL A 120 -11.12 0.87 -2.66
C VAL A 120 -12.40 0.07 -2.38
N TRP A 121 -13.15 -0.31 -3.42
CA TRP A 121 -14.36 -1.13 -3.24
C TRP A 121 -14.07 -2.52 -2.69
N LEU A 122 -12.98 -3.16 -3.14
CA LEU A 122 -12.53 -4.46 -2.62
C LEU A 122 -12.21 -4.38 -1.13
N LEU A 123 -11.39 -3.40 -0.72
CA LEU A 123 -10.99 -3.20 0.67
C LEU A 123 -12.18 -2.93 1.59
N LEU A 124 -13.12 -2.10 1.13
CA LEU A 124 -14.37 -1.84 1.84
C LEU A 124 -15.23 -3.11 1.94
N TRP A 125 -15.29 -3.92 0.88
CA TRP A 125 -16.05 -5.17 0.91
C TRP A 125 -15.52 -6.13 1.98
N ILE A 126 -14.20 -6.32 1.99
CA ILE A 126 -13.52 -7.23 2.92
C ILE A 126 -13.65 -6.74 4.36
N ALA A 127 -13.35 -5.47 4.60
CA ALA A 127 -12.92 -5.01 5.92
C ALA A 127 -13.77 -3.87 6.50
N SER A 128 -14.90 -3.51 5.88
CA SER A 128 -15.84 -2.53 6.44
C SER A 128 -17.16 -3.16 6.91
N SER A 129 -17.80 -2.47 7.84
CA SER A 129 -19.15 -2.76 8.35
C SER A 129 -20.27 -2.29 7.42
N LEU A 130 -19.96 -1.84 6.20
CA LEU A 130 -20.98 -1.40 5.25
C LEU A 130 -21.94 -2.55 4.90
N PRO A 131 -23.25 -2.27 4.81
CA PRO A 131 -24.20 -3.28 4.37
C PRO A 131 -23.98 -3.60 2.89
N THR A 132 -24.25 -4.85 2.47
CA THR A 132 -24.03 -5.33 1.10
C THR A 132 -24.70 -4.46 0.03
N ASN A 133 -25.85 -3.84 0.33
CA ASN A 133 -26.58 -2.97 -0.60
C ASN A 133 -25.93 -1.59 -0.82
N ALA A 134 -24.95 -1.19 0.01
CA ALA A 134 -24.18 0.03 -0.19
C ALA A 134 -23.17 -0.11 -1.35
N PHE A 135 -22.85 -1.34 -1.74
CA PHE A 135 -21.86 -1.62 -2.77
C PHE A 135 -22.46 -1.60 -4.19
N PRO A 136 -21.77 -0.99 -5.17
CA PRO A 136 -22.15 -1.05 -6.57
C PRO A 136 -22.36 -2.51 -7.04
N PRO A 137 -23.32 -2.78 -7.94
CA PRO A 137 -23.53 -4.14 -8.46
C PRO A 137 -22.30 -4.74 -9.17
N SER A 138 -21.41 -3.90 -9.72
CA SER A 138 -20.13 -4.36 -10.30
C SER A 138 -19.19 -4.89 -9.22
N ALA A 139 -18.97 -4.12 -8.15
CA ALA A 139 -18.10 -4.50 -7.04
C ALA A 139 -18.57 -5.79 -6.36
N ARG A 140 -19.88 -5.95 -6.14
CA ARG A 140 -20.47 -7.18 -5.58
C ARG A 140 -20.20 -8.41 -6.46
N ARG A 141 -20.48 -8.30 -7.76
CA ARG A 141 -20.25 -9.41 -8.70
C ARG A 141 -18.78 -9.78 -8.80
N ALA A 142 -17.88 -8.80 -8.76
CA ALA A 142 -16.44 -9.04 -8.73
C ALA A 142 -16.05 -9.81 -7.47
N ALA A 143 -16.52 -9.37 -6.30
CA ALA A 143 -16.27 -10.04 -5.03
C ALA A 143 -16.79 -11.48 -5.00
N GLU A 144 -17.99 -11.72 -5.52
CA GLU A 144 -18.58 -13.06 -5.64
C GLU A 144 -17.78 -13.96 -6.60
N THR A 145 -17.34 -13.42 -7.74
CA THR A 145 -16.56 -14.17 -8.75
C THR A 145 -15.20 -14.59 -8.21
N LEU A 146 -14.56 -13.70 -7.46
CA LEU A 146 -13.25 -13.93 -6.84
C LEU A 146 -13.36 -14.63 -5.48
N GLN A 147 -14.57 -15.02 -5.06
CA GLN A 147 -14.86 -15.72 -3.80
C GLN A 147 -14.30 -15.02 -2.55
N ILE A 148 -14.33 -13.67 -2.55
CA ILE A 148 -13.73 -12.85 -1.50
C ILE A 148 -14.57 -12.92 -0.22
N VAL A 149 -13.94 -13.39 0.86
CA VAL A 149 -14.54 -13.47 2.19
C VAL A 149 -14.61 -12.08 2.83
N ARG A 150 -15.74 -11.78 3.48
CA ARG A 150 -15.91 -10.56 4.29
C ARG A 150 -15.48 -10.85 5.74
N LEU A 151 -14.66 -9.98 6.31
CA LEU A 151 -14.22 -10.01 7.70
C LEU A 151 -15.10 -9.09 8.57
N THR A 152 -16.42 -9.31 8.54
CA THR A 152 -17.36 -8.51 9.34
C THR A 152 -17.52 -9.01 10.78
N ASP A 153 -17.13 -10.26 11.05
CA ASP A 153 -17.33 -10.93 12.35
C ASP A 153 -16.02 -11.08 13.15
N ASP A 154 -14.93 -10.46 12.70
CA ASP A 154 -13.59 -10.54 13.33
C ASP A 154 -13.47 -9.70 14.63
N ASN A 155 -14.54 -9.01 15.06
CA ASN A 155 -14.56 -8.02 16.15
C ASN A 155 -13.50 -6.91 16.00
N ALA A 156 -12.90 -6.75 14.82
CA ALA A 156 -11.87 -5.77 14.58
C ALA A 156 -12.47 -4.40 14.23
N GLN A 157 -11.62 -3.38 14.30
CA GLN A 157 -12.00 -2.03 13.90
C GLN A 157 -12.25 -1.96 12.39
N ASP A 158 -13.35 -1.32 11.98
CA ASP A 158 -13.65 -1.02 10.57
C ASP A 158 -12.46 -0.31 9.88
N ILE A 159 -12.11 -0.74 8.68
CA ILE A 159 -10.96 -0.22 7.94
C ILE A 159 -11.06 1.30 7.68
N ARG A 160 -12.28 1.84 7.61
CA ARG A 160 -12.55 3.28 7.43
C ARG A 160 -12.16 4.11 8.64
N ALA A 161 -12.08 3.50 9.83
CA ALA A 161 -11.74 4.18 11.07
C ALA A 161 -10.22 4.26 11.33
N LEU A 162 -9.41 3.56 10.53
CA LEU A 162 -7.94 3.64 10.61
C LEU A 162 -7.47 5.05 10.28
N ARG A 163 -6.41 5.48 10.96
CA ARG A 163 -5.83 6.82 10.82
C ARG A 163 -4.34 6.73 10.52
N THR A 164 -3.87 7.54 9.60
CA THR A 164 -2.42 7.74 9.36
C THR A 164 -1.73 8.25 10.63
N GLY A 165 -0.39 8.29 10.62
CA GLY A 165 0.42 8.88 11.69
C GLY A 165 0.12 10.36 11.93
N THR A 166 -0.46 11.07 10.96
CA THR A 166 -0.93 12.47 11.10
C THR A 166 -2.38 12.56 11.60
N GLY A 167 -3.04 11.44 11.88
CA GLY A 167 -4.41 11.36 12.38
C GLY A 167 -5.49 11.44 11.30
N GLN A 168 -5.14 11.41 10.01
CA GLN A 168 -6.11 11.50 8.91
C GLN A 168 -6.73 10.14 8.60
N THR A 169 -8.03 10.11 8.34
CA THR A 169 -8.73 8.93 7.82
C THR A 169 -8.64 8.85 6.29
N ALA A 170 -9.09 7.72 5.75
CA ALA A 170 -9.33 7.53 4.32
C ALA A 170 -10.27 8.61 3.72
N GLU A 171 -11.34 8.98 4.43
CA GLU A 171 -12.25 10.06 4.00
C GLU A 171 -11.53 11.42 3.95
N ASP A 172 -10.70 11.72 4.95
CA ASP A 172 -9.94 12.98 5.00
C ASP A 172 -8.96 13.10 3.82
N LEU A 173 -8.27 12.01 3.46
CA LEU A 173 -7.42 11.96 2.27
C LEU A 173 -8.22 12.15 0.99
N ALA A 174 -9.35 11.45 0.84
CA ALA A 174 -10.20 11.54 -0.35
C ALA A 174 -10.72 12.97 -0.57
N ARG A 175 -11.08 13.69 0.50
CA ARG A 175 -11.50 15.10 0.42
C ARG A 175 -10.40 16.03 -0.11
N GLY A 176 -9.14 15.74 0.18
CA GLY A 176 -8.00 16.45 -0.40
C GLY A 176 -7.85 16.24 -1.91
N MET A 177 -8.49 15.22 -2.47
CA MET A 177 -8.42 14.79 -3.87
C MET A 177 -9.80 14.82 -4.55
N ALA A 178 -10.65 15.76 -4.14
CA ALA A 178 -12.11 15.72 -4.33
C ALA A 178 -12.57 15.39 -5.77
N LEU A 179 -11.88 15.85 -6.81
CA LEU A 179 -12.28 15.58 -8.21
C LEU A 179 -12.40 14.08 -8.54
N ARG A 180 -11.56 13.22 -7.94
CA ARG A 180 -11.61 11.77 -8.20
C ARG A 180 -12.61 11.03 -7.32
N TRP A 181 -12.82 11.50 -6.09
CA TRP A 181 -13.57 10.76 -5.07
C TRP A 181 -14.92 11.37 -4.69
N THR A 182 -15.38 12.40 -5.42
CA THR A 182 -16.62 13.14 -5.11
C THR A 182 -17.82 12.21 -4.87
N THR A 183 -18.00 11.17 -5.70
CA THR A 183 -19.12 10.22 -5.58
C THR A 183 -19.07 9.43 -4.26
N LEU A 184 -17.91 8.90 -3.88
CA LEU A 184 -17.73 8.15 -2.64
C LEU A 184 -17.86 9.04 -1.40
N ILE A 185 -17.38 10.29 -1.48
CA ILE A 185 -17.50 11.27 -0.40
C ILE A 185 -18.97 11.66 -0.19
N ASN A 186 -19.68 12.02 -1.27
CA ASN A 186 -21.07 12.49 -1.20
C ASN A 186 -22.04 11.38 -0.78
N SER A 187 -21.75 10.13 -1.14
CA SER A 187 -22.53 8.96 -0.69
C SER A 187 -22.25 8.56 0.76
N GLY A 188 -21.23 9.14 1.40
CA GLY A 188 -20.85 8.82 2.78
C GLY A 188 -20.20 7.45 2.94
N ILE A 189 -19.78 6.80 1.85
CA ILE A 189 -19.22 5.44 1.87
C ILE A 189 -17.93 5.36 2.72
N LEU A 190 -17.09 6.39 2.64
CA LEU A 190 -15.84 6.47 3.40
C LEU A 190 -16.04 6.95 4.85
N ARG A 191 -17.23 7.45 5.19
CA ARG A 191 -17.54 7.92 6.54
C ARG A 191 -17.91 6.74 7.43
N LEU A 192 -17.32 6.67 8.63
CA LEU A 192 -17.66 5.66 9.63
C LEU A 192 -19.10 5.80 10.11
#